data_AF-A0A6P0IUZ6-F1
#
_entry.id   AF-A0A6P0IUZ6-F1
#
_cell.length_a   1.000
_cell.length_b   1.000
_cell.length_c   1.000
_cell.angle_alpha   90.00
_cell.angle_beta   90.00
_cell.angle_gamma   90.00
#
_symmetry.space_group_name_H-M   'P 1'
#
loop_
_entity.id
_entity.type
_entity.pdbx_description
1 polymer ?
#
loop_
_entity_poly.entity_id
_entity_poly.type
_entity_poly.pdbx_seq_one_letter_code
_entity_poly.pdbx_strand_id
1 'polypeptide(L)'
;MTTTGGKCPVIHGSVTTYSMSEMEWWPKALNLDILSQHDRKTDPMGVDFNYREAVKKLDVVALKQDLHALMTDSQDWWPADWGHYGGLMIRMTWHAAGTYRIADGRGGAGTGNQRFAPLNSWPDNANLDKARRLLWPIK
;
A
#
# COMPACT_ATOMS: atom_id res chain seq x y z
N MET A 1 12.21 -32.00 -2.88
CA MET A 1 11.17 -31.67 -1.87
C MET A 1 10.15 -30.77 -2.56
N THR A 2 8.99 -31.30 -2.91
CA THR A 2 7.87 -30.53 -3.48
C THR A 2 7.30 -29.65 -2.39
N THR A 3 7.63 -28.36 -2.42
CA THR A 3 7.14 -27.37 -1.46
C THR A 3 5.64 -27.16 -1.65
N THR A 4 4.87 -27.52 -0.63
CA THR A 4 3.43 -27.25 -0.45
C THR A 4 3.19 -25.77 -0.09
N GLY A 5 3.72 -24.83 -0.88
CA GLY A 5 3.54 -23.40 -0.65
C GLY A 5 2.39 -22.84 -1.49
N GLY A 6 1.33 -22.34 -0.86
CA GLY A 6 0.36 -21.44 -1.51
C GLY A 6 -1.04 -21.98 -1.81
N LYS A 7 -1.42 -23.20 -1.38
CA LYS A 7 -2.80 -23.68 -1.53
C LYS A 7 -3.62 -23.34 -0.29
N CYS A 8 -4.78 -22.71 -0.49
CA CYS A 8 -5.76 -22.48 0.58
C CYS A 8 -6.29 -23.86 1.05
N PRO A 9 -6.34 -24.13 2.37
CA PRO A 9 -6.74 -25.44 2.89
C PRO A 9 -8.24 -25.74 2.74
N VAL A 10 -9.04 -24.78 2.25
CA VAL A 10 -10.49 -24.90 2.04
C VAL A 10 -10.81 -24.73 0.56
N ILE A 11 -11.42 -25.76 -0.04
CA ILE A 11 -11.82 -25.76 -1.45
C ILE A 11 -13.18 -25.07 -1.58
N HIS A 12 -13.24 -24.02 -2.42
CA HIS A 12 -14.47 -23.31 -2.77
C HIS A 12 -14.86 -23.68 -4.22
N GLY A 13 -16.16 -23.87 -4.50
CA GLY A 13 -16.66 -24.29 -5.83
C GLY A 13 -16.74 -23.17 -6.88
N SER A 14 -16.43 -21.94 -6.49
CA SER A 14 -16.40 -20.75 -7.36
C SER A 14 -14.98 -20.20 -7.47
N VAL A 15 -14.64 -19.59 -8.61
CA VAL A 15 -13.35 -18.91 -8.84
C VAL A 15 -13.32 -17.59 -8.08
N THR A 16 -13.18 -17.69 -6.76
CA THR A 16 -13.23 -16.56 -5.81
C THR A 16 -11.90 -16.36 -5.07
N THR A 17 -10.93 -17.23 -5.31
CA THR A 17 -9.60 -17.19 -4.70
C THR A 17 -8.51 -17.16 -5.77
N TYR A 18 -7.41 -16.46 -5.49
CA TYR A 18 -6.30 -16.29 -6.45
C TYR A 18 -5.62 -17.60 -6.85
N SER A 19 -5.71 -18.64 -6.01
CA SER A 19 -5.10 -19.95 -6.28
C SER A 19 -5.75 -20.73 -7.41
N MET A 20 -6.93 -20.32 -7.89
CA MET A 20 -7.64 -20.97 -8.98
C MET A 20 -7.36 -20.24 -10.30
N SER A 21 -6.16 -20.42 -10.85
CA SER A 21 -5.67 -19.72 -12.06
C SER A 21 -5.23 -20.69 -13.15
N GLU A 22 -5.53 -20.37 -14.42
CA GLU A 22 -5.02 -21.08 -15.60
C GLU A 22 -3.49 -21.11 -15.67
N MET A 23 -2.81 -20.14 -15.03
CA MET A 23 -1.36 -20.08 -14.93
C MET A 23 -0.76 -21.22 -14.08
N GLU A 24 -1.56 -21.91 -13.25
CA GLU A 24 -1.10 -23.15 -12.58
C GLU A 24 -0.84 -24.26 -13.61
N TRP A 25 -1.66 -24.34 -14.66
CA TRP A 25 -1.52 -25.34 -15.73
C TRP A 25 -0.46 -24.96 -16.76
N TRP A 26 -0.39 -23.68 -17.14
CA TRP A 26 0.59 -23.17 -18.10
C TRP A 26 1.45 -22.05 -17.52
N PRO A 27 2.38 -22.36 -16.60
CA PRO A 27 3.18 -21.35 -15.90
C PRO A 27 4.15 -20.57 -16.81
N LYS A 28 4.35 -21.01 -18.05
CA LYS A 28 5.18 -20.33 -19.06
C LYS A 28 4.36 -19.53 -20.10
N ALA A 29 3.04 -19.48 -19.96
CA ALA A 29 2.21 -18.64 -20.81
C ALA A 29 2.59 -17.15 -20.62
N LEU A 30 2.40 -16.36 -21.69
CA LEU A 30 2.68 -14.92 -21.64
C LEU A 30 1.67 -14.24 -20.72
N ASN A 31 2.16 -13.48 -19.73
CA ASN A 31 1.30 -12.72 -18.83
C ASN A 31 0.88 -11.38 -19.47
N LEU A 32 -0.38 -11.29 -19.89
CA LEU A 32 -0.97 -10.08 -20.48
C LEU A 32 -1.67 -9.19 -19.44
N ASP A 33 -1.87 -9.66 -18.20
CA ASP A 33 -2.61 -8.93 -17.16
C ASP A 33 -1.94 -7.61 -16.80
N ILE A 34 -0.61 -7.52 -16.96
CA ILE A 34 0.15 -6.29 -16.69
C ILE A 34 -0.23 -5.12 -17.61
N LEU A 35 -0.84 -5.41 -18.77
CA LEU A 35 -1.26 -4.39 -19.75
C LEU A 35 -2.66 -3.83 -19.48
N SER A 36 -3.41 -4.46 -18.58
CA SER A 36 -4.78 -4.08 -18.21
C SER A 36 -4.91 -3.70 -16.73
N GLN A 37 -3.79 -3.50 -16.03
CA GLN A 37 -3.78 -2.97 -14.68
C GLN A 37 -4.28 -1.52 -14.65
N HIS A 38 -4.87 -1.12 -13.52
CA HIS A 38 -5.33 0.25 -13.26
C HIS A 38 -6.37 0.79 -14.26
N ASP A 39 -7.23 -0.09 -14.77
CA ASP A 39 -8.35 0.29 -15.63
C ASP A 39 -9.50 0.95 -14.82
N ARG A 40 -10.38 1.66 -15.52
CA ARG A 40 -11.51 2.44 -14.98
C ARG A 40 -12.46 1.61 -14.10
N LYS A 41 -12.60 0.31 -14.36
CA LYS A 41 -13.47 -0.58 -13.58
C LYS A 41 -13.03 -0.73 -12.12
N THR A 42 -11.75 -0.50 -11.85
CA THR A 42 -11.15 -0.65 -10.51
C THR A 42 -10.95 0.69 -9.80
N ASP A 43 -11.06 1.81 -10.52
CA ASP A 43 -10.92 3.14 -9.94
C ASP A 43 -12.25 3.56 -9.30
N PRO A 44 -12.31 3.77 -7.98
CA PRO A 44 -13.52 4.25 -7.32
C PRO A 44 -13.78 5.75 -7.55
N MET A 45 -12.82 6.48 -8.11
CA MET A 45 -12.99 7.91 -8.40
C MET A 45 -13.85 8.10 -9.65
N GLY A 46 -14.54 9.25 -9.72
CA GLY A 46 -15.35 9.60 -10.90
C GLY A 46 -14.49 9.72 -12.16
N VAL A 47 -15.08 9.41 -13.33
CA VAL A 47 -14.38 9.41 -14.64
C VAL A 47 -13.68 10.74 -14.94
N ASP A 48 -14.24 11.85 -14.47
CA ASP A 48 -13.71 13.20 -14.69
C ASP A 48 -12.83 13.70 -13.53
N PHE A 49 -12.50 12.85 -12.55
CA PHE A 49 -11.69 13.24 -11.40
C PHE A 49 -10.24 13.53 -11.82
N ASN A 50 -9.75 14.72 -11.46
CA ASN A 50 -8.38 15.14 -11.70
C ASN A 50 -7.67 15.43 -10.38
N TYR A 51 -6.80 14.50 -9.96
CA TYR A 51 -6.04 14.64 -8.70
C TYR A 51 -5.13 15.87 -8.68
N ARG A 52 -4.55 16.26 -9.83
CA ARG A 52 -3.67 17.44 -9.92
C ARG A 52 -4.45 18.73 -9.68
N GLU A 53 -5.69 18.83 -10.14
CA GLU A 53 -6.54 19.99 -9.86
C GLU A 53 -7.11 19.96 -8.45
N ALA A 54 -7.40 18.78 -7.91
CA ALA A 54 -7.85 18.63 -6.52
C ALA A 54 -6.75 19.04 -5.52
N VAL A 55 -5.52 18.57 -5.69
CA VAL A 55 -4.42 18.84 -4.75
C VAL A 55 -3.99 20.31 -4.76
N LYS A 56 -4.15 21.03 -5.88
CA LYS A 56 -3.89 22.49 -5.93
C LYS A 56 -4.81 23.30 -5.01
N LYS A 57 -6.00 22.78 -4.71
CA LYS A 57 -7.00 23.43 -3.84
C LYS A 57 -6.84 23.05 -2.36
N LEU A 58 -5.93 22.13 -2.06
CA LEU A 58 -5.70 21.66 -0.71
C LEU A 58 -5.09 22.77 0.15
N ASP A 59 -5.60 22.93 1.37
CA ASP A 59 -4.95 23.77 2.37
C ASP A 59 -3.70 23.06 2.91
N VAL A 60 -2.56 23.36 2.29
CA VAL A 60 -1.26 22.79 2.67
C VAL A 60 -0.80 23.28 4.04
N VAL A 61 -1.24 24.46 4.48
CA VAL A 61 -0.85 25.01 5.79
C VAL A 61 -1.57 24.25 6.88
N ALA A 62 -2.89 24.10 6.78
CA ALA A 62 -3.68 23.31 7.71
C ALA A 62 -3.19 21.85 7.76
N LEU A 63 -2.98 21.22 6.60
CA LEU A 63 -2.47 19.84 6.55
C LEU A 63 -1.15 19.67 7.31
N LYS A 64 -0.21 20.61 7.16
CA LYS A 64 1.07 20.54 7.89
C LYS A 64 0.86 20.70 9.39
N GLN A 65 -0.01 21.61 9.81
CA GLN A 65 -0.34 21.80 11.22
C GLN A 65 -0.94 20.53 11.82
N ASP A 66 -1.88 19.89 11.14
CA ASP A 66 -2.51 18.64 11.57
C ASP A 66 -1.47 17.50 11.66
N LEU A 67 -0.56 17.41 10.68
CA LEU A 67 0.54 16.45 10.72
C LEU A 67 1.48 16.70 11.90
N HIS A 68 1.82 17.95 12.21
CA HIS A 68 2.64 18.29 13.37
C HIS A 68 1.93 17.94 14.69
N ALA A 69 0.63 18.24 14.81
CA ALA A 69 -0.15 17.90 15.99
C ALA A 69 -0.22 16.38 16.21
N LEU A 70 -0.48 15.62 15.14
CA LEU A 70 -0.53 14.16 15.18
C LEU A 70 0.75 13.54 15.75
N MET A 71 1.92 14.15 15.51
CA MET A 71 3.19 13.57 15.96
C MET A 71 3.24 13.35 17.48
N THR A 72 2.52 14.14 18.27
CA THR A 72 2.48 14.04 19.74
C THR A 72 1.11 13.61 20.29
N ASP A 73 0.14 13.34 19.42
CA ASP A 73 -1.20 12.88 19.81
C ASP A 73 -1.23 11.34 19.95
N SER A 74 -0.62 10.85 21.03
CA SER A 74 -0.44 9.43 21.28
C SER A 74 -1.79 8.70 21.43
N GLN A 75 -1.94 7.59 20.71
CA GLN A 75 -3.12 6.73 20.72
C GLN A 75 -2.88 5.48 21.57
N ASP A 76 -3.83 5.11 22.45
CA ASP A 76 -3.67 3.97 23.38
C ASP A 76 -3.46 2.62 22.67
N TRP A 77 -4.05 2.43 21.48
CA TRP A 77 -3.93 1.20 20.71
C TRP A 77 -2.57 1.05 20.01
N TRP A 78 -1.79 2.14 19.91
CA TRP A 78 -0.41 2.13 19.43
C TRP A 78 0.36 3.32 20.02
N PRO A 79 0.79 3.26 21.29
CA PRO A 79 1.37 4.41 21.98
C PRO A 79 2.61 4.95 21.28
N ALA A 80 2.80 6.27 21.32
CA ALA A 80 3.96 6.91 20.74
C ALA A 80 5.20 6.70 21.61
N ASP A 81 6.29 6.18 21.01
CA ASP A 81 7.57 6.05 21.70
C ASP A 81 8.05 7.43 22.17
N TRP A 82 8.33 7.56 23.47
CA TRP A 82 8.67 8.84 24.12
C TRP A 82 7.66 9.97 23.87
N GLY A 83 6.39 9.62 23.63
CA GLY A 83 5.33 10.59 23.33
C GLY A 83 5.43 11.22 21.94
N HIS A 84 6.20 10.66 21.00
CA HIS A 84 6.36 11.24 19.66
C HIS A 84 6.48 10.20 18.52
N TYR A 85 5.58 10.22 17.54
CA TYR A 85 5.56 9.29 16.39
C TYR A 85 6.59 9.56 15.29
N GLY A 86 7.38 10.64 15.40
CA GLY A 86 8.33 11.07 14.37
C GLY A 86 9.22 9.96 13.81
N GLY A 87 9.83 9.12 14.68
CA GLY A 87 10.67 8.01 14.22
C GLY A 87 9.90 6.98 13.38
N LEU A 88 8.68 6.65 13.79
CA LEU A 88 7.79 5.74 13.06
C LEU A 88 7.40 6.31 11.69
N MET A 89 7.08 7.61 11.61
CA MET A 89 6.67 8.28 10.38
C MET A 89 7.83 8.46 9.39
N ILE A 90 9.03 8.75 9.91
CA ILE A 90 10.28 8.75 9.12
C ILE A 90 10.52 7.37 8.52
N ARG A 91 10.47 6.32 9.34
CA ARG A 91 10.64 4.94 8.87
C ARG A 91 9.59 4.59 7.80
N MET A 92 8.32 4.91 8.03
CA MET A 92 7.26 4.62 7.06
C MET A 92 7.55 5.24 5.69
N THR A 93 7.96 6.52 5.67
CA THR A 93 8.26 7.26 4.44
C THR A 93 9.52 6.73 3.76
N TRP A 94 10.57 6.43 4.55
CA TRP A 94 11.79 5.77 4.06
C TRP A 94 11.47 4.43 3.39
N HIS A 95 10.70 3.55 4.04
CA HIS A 95 10.32 2.25 3.47
C HIS A 95 9.44 2.37 2.23
N ALA A 96 8.58 3.39 2.15
CA ALA A 96 7.78 3.64 0.96
C ALA A 96 8.67 3.99 -0.24
N ALA A 97 9.66 4.87 -0.04
CA ALA A 97 10.58 5.29 -1.10
C ALA A 97 11.67 4.24 -1.41
N GLY A 98 12.11 3.48 -0.42
CA GLY A 98 13.28 2.59 -0.49
C GLY A 98 13.11 1.35 -1.37
N THR A 99 11.91 1.08 -1.90
CA THR A 99 11.68 0.00 -2.87
C THR A 99 12.12 0.35 -4.30
N TYR A 100 12.50 1.60 -4.55
CA TYR A 100 12.91 2.09 -5.86
C TYR A 100 14.18 1.41 -6.39
N ARG A 101 14.20 1.12 -7.69
CA ARG A 101 15.36 0.53 -8.38
C ARG A 101 15.62 1.26 -9.70
N ILE A 102 16.88 1.63 -9.94
CA ILE A 102 17.27 2.40 -11.14
C ILE A 102 17.21 1.59 -12.45
N ALA A 103 17.27 0.25 -12.39
CA ALA A 103 17.37 -0.59 -13.58
C ALA A 103 16.09 -0.63 -14.41
N ASP A 104 14.92 -0.62 -13.76
CA ASP A 104 13.62 -0.67 -14.42
C ASP A 104 12.67 0.45 -13.97
N GLY A 105 13.13 1.35 -13.09
CA GLY A 105 12.35 2.47 -12.56
C GLY A 105 11.17 2.07 -11.68
N ARG A 106 11.01 0.77 -11.36
CA ARG A 106 9.90 0.28 -10.52
C ARG A 106 10.19 0.51 -9.03
N GLY A 107 9.11 0.49 -8.25
CA GLY A 107 9.14 0.76 -6.82
C GLY A 107 9.09 2.26 -6.50
N GLY A 108 9.41 2.61 -5.26
CA GLY A 108 9.33 3.96 -4.74
C GLY A 108 7.93 4.35 -4.24
N ALA A 109 7.82 5.59 -3.75
CA ALA A 109 6.62 6.08 -3.07
C ALA A 109 5.54 6.67 -3.99
N GLY A 110 5.82 6.82 -5.29
CA GLY A 110 4.98 7.58 -6.23
C GLY A 110 3.58 7.04 -6.46
N THR A 111 3.31 5.78 -6.12
CA THR A 111 2.00 5.12 -6.29
C THR A 111 1.31 4.77 -4.97
N GLY A 112 1.94 5.04 -3.82
CA GLY A 112 1.40 4.66 -2.51
C GLY A 112 1.20 3.14 -2.32
N ASN A 113 1.92 2.31 -3.08
CA ASN A 113 1.78 0.85 -3.10
C ASN A 113 2.08 0.16 -1.77
N GLN A 114 2.73 0.83 -0.80
CA GLN A 114 2.94 0.31 0.57
C GLN A 114 1.63 -0.06 1.28
N ARG A 115 0.48 0.49 0.85
CA ARG A 115 -0.85 0.12 1.39
C ARG A 115 -1.43 -1.18 0.82
N PHE A 116 -0.86 -1.71 -0.26
CA PHE A 116 -1.32 -2.91 -0.95
C PHE A 116 -0.33 -4.07 -0.78
N ALA A 117 -0.80 -5.29 -1.07
CA ALA A 117 0.08 -6.44 -1.18
C ALA A 117 1.04 -6.28 -2.37
N PRO A 118 2.28 -6.82 -2.29
CA PRO A 118 2.83 -7.56 -1.16
C PRO A 118 3.47 -6.66 -0.08
N LEU A 119 3.71 -5.38 -0.39
CA LEU A 119 4.52 -4.49 0.45
C LEU A 119 3.91 -4.27 1.84
N ASN A 120 2.59 -4.23 1.96
CA ASN A 120 1.90 -4.08 3.25
C ASN A 120 2.17 -5.24 4.24
N SER A 121 2.71 -6.37 3.77
CA SER A 121 2.96 -7.58 4.56
C SER A 121 4.40 -8.07 4.45
N TRP A 122 5.31 -7.32 3.83
CA TRP A 122 6.74 -7.64 3.88
C TRP A 122 7.25 -7.60 5.33
N PRO A 123 8.12 -8.54 5.74
CA PRO A 123 8.65 -8.56 7.11
C PRO A 123 9.30 -7.23 7.51
N ASP A 124 10.01 -6.61 6.58
CA ASP A 124 10.70 -5.33 6.80
C ASP A 124 9.73 -4.15 6.98
N ASN A 125 8.46 -4.30 6.56
CA ASN A 125 7.40 -3.30 6.76
C ASN A 125 6.54 -3.59 8.00
N ALA A 126 7.00 -4.45 8.90
CA ALA A 126 6.30 -4.75 10.15
C ALA A 126 5.91 -3.46 10.91
N ASN A 127 4.68 -3.44 11.39
CA ASN A 127 4.04 -2.35 12.12
C ASN A 127 3.82 -1.04 11.34
N LEU A 128 4.22 -0.95 10.07
CA LEU A 128 3.89 0.21 9.25
C LEU A 128 2.40 0.25 8.85
N ASP A 129 1.67 -0.84 9.07
CA ASP A 129 0.20 -0.83 9.03
C ASP A 129 -0.39 0.09 10.10
N LYS A 130 0.23 0.20 11.29
CA LYS A 130 -0.18 1.12 12.36
C LYS A 130 0.19 2.55 12.01
N ALA A 131 1.39 2.78 11.46
CA ALA A 131 1.81 4.10 10.97
C ALA A 131 0.81 4.67 9.94
N ARG A 132 0.41 3.86 8.95
CA ARG A 132 -0.62 4.25 7.97
C ARG A 132 -1.99 4.47 8.62
N ARG A 133 -2.34 3.68 9.63
CA ARG A 133 -3.62 3.83 10.36
C ARG A 133 -3.67 5.12 11.18
N LEU A 134 -2.55 5.55 11.78
CA LEU A 134 -2.45 6.82 12.50
C LEU A 134 -2.69 8.04 11.59
N LEU A 135 -2.30 7.95 10.32
CA LEU A 135 -2.53 9.01 9.32
C LEU A 135 -3.95 9.01 8.73
N TRP A 136 -4.75 7.97 8.99
CA TRP A 136 -6.08 7.84 8.39
C TRP A 136 -7.03 9.00 8.72
N PRO A 137 -7.08 9.56 9.95
CA PRO A 137 -7.93 10.71 10.26
C PRO A 137 -7.62 11.98 9.45
N ILE A 138 -6.40 12.12 8.91
CA ILE A 138 -5.96 13.26 8.08
C ILE A 138 -6.28 13.02 6.59
N LYS A 139 -6.44 11.77 6.17
CA LYS A 139 -6.54 11.38 4.76
C LYS A 139 -7.93 11.62 4.18
#